data_AF-A0A1Z2KUG0-F1
#
_entry.id   AF-A0A1Z2KUG0-F1
#
_cell.length_a   1.000
_cell.length_b   1.000
_cell.length_c   1.000
_cell.angle_alpha   90.00
_cell.angle_beta   90.00
_cell.angle_gamma   90.00
#
_symmetry.space_group_name_H-M   'P 1'
#
loop_
_entity.id
_entity.type
_entity.pdbx_description
1 polymer ?
#
loop_
_entity_poly.entity_id
_entity_poly.type
_entity_poly.pdbx_seq_one_letter_code
_entity_poly.pdbx_strand_id
1 'polypeptide(L)'
;MSRHFTDALALRRPGFDRVKVMDRVGLAAALFDEGEPEQGAAAARQALDDAARLDSTLVASRLNTLPAAAHPYVTTAVEEVRTRGADLAGSRPTAVAA
;
A
#
# COMPACT_ATOMS: atom_id res chain seq x y z
N MET A 1 -8.87 12.68 1.85
CA MET A 1 -8.08 12.20 0.70
C MET A 1 -8.49 10.80 0.25
N SER A 2 -8.79 9.88 1.17
CA SER A 2 -9.18 8.48 0.91
C SER A 2 -10.28 8.32 -0.15
N ARG A 3 -11.35 9.12 -0.06
CA ARG A 3 -12.50 9.09 -1.00
C ARG A 3 -12.09 9.10 -2.48
N HIS A 4 -11.08 9.90 -2.84
CA HIS A 4 -10.67 10.06 -4.24
C HIS A 4 -10.02 8.78 -4.78
N PHE A 5 -9.31 8.04 -3.93
CA PHE A 5 -8.76 6.74 -4.30
C PHE A 5 -9.85 5.67 -4.39
N THR A 6 -10.82 5.68 -3.48
CA THR A 6 -11.97 4.77 -3.51
C THR A 6 -12.78 4.95 -4.80
N ASP A 7 -13.10 6.20 -5.16
CA ASP A 7 -13.81 6.53 -6.39
C ASP A 7 -13.01 6.10 -7.62
N ALA A 8 -11.70 6.40 -7.65
CA ALA A 8 -10.83 5.99 -8.73
C ALA A 8 -10.83 4.46 -8.91
N LEU A 9 -10.66 3.71 -7.82
CA LEU A 9 -10.65 2.24 -7.81
C LEU A 9 -11.95 1.65 -8.35
N ALA A 10 -13.11 2.23 -7.99
CA ALA A 10 -14.42 1.80 -8.48
C ALA A 10 -14.57 1.96 -10.00
N LEU A 11 -13.90 2.97 -10.58
CA LEU A 11 -13.96 3.27 -12.02
C LEU A 11 -12.91 2.50 -12.86
N ARG A 12 -11.94 1.82 -12.23
CA ARG A 12 -10.85 1.15 -12.96
C ARG A 12 -11.33 -0.11 -13.69
N ARG A 13 -11.36 -0.04 -15.02
CA ARG A 13 -11.52 -1.19 -15.91
C ARG A 13 -10.44 -2.27 -15.70
N PRO A 14 -10.66 -3.53 -16.12
CA PRO A 14 -9.63 -4.57 -16.16
C PRO A 14 -8.38 -4.14 -16.96
N GLY A 15 -7.20 -4.69 -16.64
CA GLY A 15 -5.94 -4.43 -17.34
C GLY A 15 -5.09 -3.25 -16.82
N PHE A 16 -5.55 -2.57 -15.76
CA PHE A 16 -4.85 -1.45 -15.12
C PHE A 16 -4.21 -1.85 -13.78
N ASP A 17 -3.70 -3.08 -13.67
CA ASP A 17 -3.33 -3.68 -12.38
C ASP A 17 -2.25 -2.87 -11.63
N ARG A 18 -1.23 -2.40 -12.34
CA ARG A 18 -0.20 -1.52 -11.76
C ARG A 18 -0.82 -0.26 -11.15
N VAL A 19 -1.77 0.36 -11.86
CA VAL A 19 -2.40 1.61 -11.40
C VAL A 19 -3.33 1.33 -10.22
N LYS A 20 -4.08 0.22 -10.25
CA LYS A 20 -4.92 -0.21 -9.13
C LYS A 20 -4.09 -0.43 -7.86
N VAL A 21 -2.90 -1.03 -7.97
CA VAL A 21 -2.00 -1.16 -6.83
C VAL A 21 -1.55 0.21 -6.31
N MET A 22 -1.13 1.12 -7.19
CA MET A 22 -0.74 2.48 -6.78
C MET A 22 -1.88 3.25 -6.11
N ASP A 23 -3.10 3.14 -6.64
CA ASP A 23 -4.30 3.75 -6.05
C ASP A 23 -4.60 3.16 -4.67
N ARG A 24 -4.41 1.85 -4.47
CA ARG A 24 -4.56 1.22 -3.14
C ARG A 24 -3.47 1.63 -2.14
N VAL A 25 -2.23 1.82 -2.59
CA VAL A 25 -1.18 2.37 -1.71
C VAL A 25 -1.51 3.80 -1.32
N GLY A 26 -2.01 4.61 -2.26
CA GLY A 26 -2.50 5.96 -1.99
C GLY A 26 -3.67 5.96 -1.00
N LEU A 27 -4.64 5.06 -1.18
CA LEU A 27 -5.76 4.87 -0.26
C LEU A 27 -5.29 4.51 1.16
N ALA A 28 -4.37 3.54 1.28
CA ALA A 28 -3.84 3.12 2.56
C ALA A 28 -3.15 4.27 3.31
N ALA A 29 -2.27 5.01 2.62
CA ALA A 29 -1.60 6.17 3.19
C ALA A 29 -2.61 7.24 3.64
N ALA A 30 -3.60 7.56 2.80
CA ALA A 30 -4.63 8.52 3.15
C ALA A 30 -5.47 8.10 4.36
N LEU A 31 -5.80 6.81 4.50
CA LEU A 31 -6.53 6.29 5.66
C LEU A 31 -5.68 6.33 6.92
N PHE A 32 -4.38 6.03 6.82
CA PHE A 32 -3.46 6.23 7.95
C PHE A 32 -3.33 7.71 8.35
N ASP A 33 -3.28 8.63 7.40
CA ASP A 33 -3.27 10.08 7.70
C ASP A 33 -4.60 10.56 8.31
N GLU A 34 -5.70 9.89 7.98
CA GLU A 34 -7.06 10.21 8.44
C GLU A 34 -7.41 9.57 9.79
N GLY A 35 -6.54 8.76 10.39
CA GLY A 35 -6.82 8.12 11.68
C GLY A 35 -7.62 6.83 11.59
N GLU A 36 -7.66 6.18 10.42
CA GLU A 36 -8.46 4.98 10.13
C GLU A 36 -7.56 3.74 9.91
N PRO A 37 -6.87 3.24 10.95
CA PRO A 37 -5.78 2.27 10.79
C PRO A 37 -6.23 0.89 10.28
N GLU A 38 -7.41 0.41 10.66
CA GLU A 38 -7.90 -0.91 10.23
C GLU A 38 -8.21 -0.91 8.74
N GLN A 39 -8.80 0.19 8.25
CA GLN A 39 -9.16 0.36 6.85
C GLN A 39 -7.90 0.62 6.01
N GLY A 40 -6.97 1.42 6.53
CA GLY A 40 -5.65 1.63 5.94
C GLY A 40 -4.89 0.31 5.80
N ALA A 41 -4.89 -0.52 6.84
CA ALA A 41 -4.26 -1.85 6.81
C ALA A 41 -4.94 -2.79 5.81
N ALA A 42 -6.27 -2.74 5.69
CA ALA A 42 -7.00 -3.52 4.69
C ALA A 42 -6.62 -3.13 3.25
N ALA A 43 -6.55 -1.83 2.95
CA ALA A 43 -6.10 -1.33 1.65
C ALA A 43 -4.65 -1.70 1.36
N ALA A 44 -3.77 -1.61 2.35
CA ALA A 44 -2.36 -1.99 2.25
C ALA A 44 -2.18 -3.48 1.95
N ARG A 45 -2.92 -4.37 2.64
CA ARG A 45 -2.90 -5.81 2.34
C ARG A 45 -3.31 -6.11 0.91
N GLN A 46 -4.41 -5.52 0.44
CA GLN A 46 -4.83 -5.70 -0.94
C GLN A 46 -3.78 -5.21 -1.94
N ALA A 47 -3.09 -4.12 -1.64
CA ALA A 47 -1.99 -3.63 -2.47
C ALA A 47 -0.82 -4.62 -2.52
N LEU A 48 -0.44 -5.19 -1.36
CA LEU A 48 0.61 -6.21 -1.25
C LEU A 48 0.25 -7.50 -2.00
N ASP A 49 -0.98 -7.98 -1.87
CA ASP A 49 -1.47 -9.19 -2.54
C ASP A 49 -1.49 -9.02 -4.07
N ASP A 50 -1.94 -7.87 -4.55
CA ASP A 50 -1.98 -7.60 -5.99
C ASP A 50 -0.58 -7.35 -6.56
N ALA A 51 0.33 -6.76 -5.78
CA ALA A 51 1.72 -6.58 -6.19
C ALA A 51 2.51 -7.89 -6.29
N ALA A 52 2.11 -8.95 -5.58
CA ALA A 52 2.74 -10.27 -5.72
C ALA A 52 2.67 -10.82 -7.15
N ARG A 53 1.67 -10.37 -7.93
CA ARG A 53 1.46 -10.75 -9.33
C ARG A 53 2.12 -9.80 -10.34
N LEU A 54 2.79 -8.75 -9.87
CA LEU A 54 3.40 -7.71 -10.69
C LEU A 54 4.92 -7.67 -10.48
N ASP A 55 5.67 -7.72 -11.58
CA ASP A 55 7.09 -7.39 -11.58
C ASP A 55 7.27 -5.90 -11.91
N SER A 56 7.29 -5.06 -10.87
CA SER A 56 7.43 -3.62 -11.04
C SER A 56 8.19 -2.99 -9.88
N THR A 57 9.40 -2.49 -10.17
CA THR A 57 10.23 -1.72 -9.23
C THR A 57 9.52 -0.49 -8.69
N LEU A 58 8.73 0.19 -9.52
CA LEU A 58 7.94 1.35 -9.09
C LEU A 58 6.90 0.97 -8.03
N VAL A 59 6.18 -0.14 -8.23
CA VAL A 59 5.21 -0.63 -7.27
C VAL A 59 5.89 -1.04 -5.97
N ALA A 60 7.01 -1.77 -6.04
CA ALA A 60 7.78 -2.17 -4.87
C ALA A 60 8.26 -0.94 -4.07
N SER A 61 8.83 0.05 -4.75
CA SER A 61 9.28 1.31 -4.13
C SER A 61 8.14 2.02 -3.40
N ARG A 62 6.95 2.06 -4.00
CA ARG A 62 5.79 2.70 -3.37
C ARG A 62 5.25 1.91 -2.18
N LEU A 63 5.24 0.58 -2.24
CA LEU A 63 4.82 -0.27 -1.11
C LEU A 63 5.75 -0.14 0.10
N ASN A 64 7.06 0.08 -0.14
CA ASN A 64 8.04 0.25 0.93
C ASN A 64 7.82 1.51 1.79
N THR A 65 6.93 2.44 1.38
CA THR A 65 6.57 3.60 2.21
C THR A 65 5.46 3.30 3.21
N LEU A 66 4.72 2.20 3.06
CA LEU A 66 3.59 1.84 3.92
C LEU A 66 4.00 1.60 5.39
N PRO A 67 5.13 0.93 5.71
CA PRO A 67 5.52 0.74 7.11
C PRO A 67 5.73 2.04 7.87
N ALA A 68 6.28 3.07 7.21
CA ALA A 68 6.46 4.39 7.79
C ALA A 68 5.11 5.09 8.05
N ALA A 69 4.20 5.04 7.08
CA ALA A 69 2.85 5.61 7.23
C ALA A 69 2.05 4.92 8.35
N ALA A 70 2.23 3.60 8.51
CA ALA A 70 1.53 2.82 9.52
C ALA A 70 2.19 2.87 10.91
N HIS A 71 3.40 3.41 11.04
CA HIS A 71 4.19 3.41 12.26
C HIS A 71 3.46 3.93 13.52
N PRO A 72 2.59 4.96 13.46
CA PRO A 72 1.89 5.47 14.64
C PRO A 72 0.89 4.47 15.27
N TYR A 73 0.51 3.41 14.56
CA TYR A 73 -0.57 2.51 14.95
C TYR A 73 -0.04 1.15 15.41
N VAL A 74 -0.63 0.62 16.48
CA VAL A 74 -0.21 -0.62 17.17
C VAL A 74 -1.34 -1.66 17.17
N THR A 75 -1.97 -1.85 16.02
CA THR A 75 -2.98 -2.90 15.83
C THR A 75 -2.35 -4.10 15.13
N THR A 76 -2.88 -5.30 15.36
CA THR A 76 -2.41 -6.53 14.72
C THR A 76 -2.44 -6.43 13.19
N ALA A 77 -3.46 -5.78 12.64
CA ALA A 77 -3.58 -5.55 11.20
C ALA A 77 -2.45 -4.66 10.66
N VAL A 78 -2.06 -3.63 11.40
CA VAL A 78 -0.97 -2.74 11.03
C VAL A 78 0.39 -3.42 11.20
N GLU A 79 0.57 -4.21 12.25
CA GLU A 79 1.79 -5.01 12.46
C GLU A 79 2.03 -5.97 11.30
N GLU A 80 1.00 -6.67 10.82
CA GLU A 80 1.08 -7.52 9.64
C GLU A 80 1.57 -6.73 8.41
N VAL A 81 1.00 -5.54 8.17
CA VAL A 81 1.41 -4.67 7.05
C VAL A 81 2.85 -4.22 7.18
N ARG A 82 3.31 -3.86 8.38
CA ARG A 82 4.70 -3.47 8.62
C ARG A 82 5.67 -4.63 8.35
N THR A 83 5.37 -5.82 8.86
CA THR A 83 6.18 -7.02 8.64
C THR A 83 6.27 -7.36 7.15
N ARG A 84 5.13 -7.47 6.47
CA ARG A 84 5.09 -7.80 5.03
C ARG A 84 5.75 -6.73 4.16
N GLY A 85 5.61 -5.45 4.53
CA GLY A 85 6.29 -4.35 3.85
C GLY A 85 7.80 -4.39 4.02
N ALA A 86 8.30 -4.75 5.22
CA ALA A 86 9.73 -4.92 5.48
C ALA A 86 10.30 -6.11 4.70
N ASP A 87 9.60 -7.24 4.67
CA ASP A 87 10.00 -8.44 3.90
C ASP A 87 10.11 -8.14 2.41
N LEU A 88 9.15 -7.37 1.87
CA LEU A 88 9.18 -6.92 0.48
C LEU A 88 10.39 -6.02 0.20
N ALA A 89 10.68 -5.07 1.08
CA ALA A 89 11.82 -4.17 0.94
C ALA A 89 13.16 -4.91 0.95
N GLY A 90 13.29 -5.95 1.79
CA GLY A 90 14.47 -6.82 1.84
C GLY A 90 14.60 -7.70 0.59
N SER A 91 13.49 -8.21 0.06
CA SER A 91 13.47 -9.09 -1.12
C SER A 91 13.65 -8.34 -2.44
N ARG A 92 13.27 -7.05 -2.48
CA ARG A 92 13.34 -6.18 -3.66
C ARG A 92 13.89 -4.82 -3.26
N PRO A 93 15.21 -4.71 -3.01
CA PRO A 93 15.81 -3.45 -2.63
C PRO A 93 15.58 -2.43 -3.74
N THR A 94 14.82 -1.39 -3.41
CA THR A 94 14.65 -0.23 -4.28
C THR A 94 15.43 0.92 -3.65
N ALA A 95 16.16 1.68 -4.47
CA ALA A 95 16.77 2.90 -4.00
C ALA A 95 15.64 3.87 -3.63
N VAL A 96 15.36 4.00 -2.34
CA VAL A 96 14.44 5.01 -1.84
C VAL A 96 15.18 6.34 -1.94
N ALA A 97 14.72 7.23 -2.82
CA ALA A 97 15.22 8.60 -2.86
C ALA A 97 14.81 9.29 -1.55
N ALA A 98 15.82 9.71 -0.77
CA ALA A 98 15.70 10.41 0.50
C ALA A 98 15.22 11.86 0.33
#